data_AF-A0A3B9AJ80-F1
#
_entry.id   AF-A0A3B9AJ80-F1
#
_cell.length_a   1.000
_cell.length_b   1.000
_cell.length_c   1.000
_cell.angle_alpha   90.00
_cell.angle_beta   90.00
_cell.angle_gamma   90.00
#
_symmetry.space_group_name_H-M   'P 1'
#
loop_
_entity.id
_entity.type
_entity.pdbx_description
1 polymer ?
#
loop_
_entity_poly.entity_id
_entity_poly.type
_entity_poly.pdbx_seq_one_letter_code
_entity_poly.pdbx_strand_id
1 'polypeptide(L)'
;ELISIEGGIVKASFNDRLKGKPIFLDMFASYPNNLFSVVIWESNQAEFLPALEYNQKTVRITGRPMRKKNQERLSIELHNPKQITILGPCKS
;
A
#
# COMPACT_ATOMS: atom_id res chain seq x y z
N GLU A 1 0.00 -11.49 14.53
CA GLU A 1 -1.22 -11.87 13.82
C GLU A 1 -1.20 -11.26 12.43
N LEU A 2 -1.70 -11.99 11.44
CA LEU A 2 -1.89 -11.47 10.07
C LEU A 2 -3.32 -10.95 9.95
N ILE A 3 -3.51 -9.85 9.25
CA ILE A 3 -4.83 -9.33 8.93
C ILE A 3 -5.03 -9.33 7.42
N SER A 4 -6.29 -9.38 6.99
CA SER A 4 -6.69 -9.12 5.62
C SER A 4 -7.58 -7.89 5.57
N ILE A 5 -7.28 -6.95 4.67
CA ILE A 5 -8.01 -5.70 4.46
C ILE A 5 -8.40 -5.62 2.99
N GLU A 6 -9.66 -5.29 2.73
CA GLU A 6 -10.14 -4.91 1.40
C GLU A 6 -10.48 -3.43 1.36
N GLY A 7 -10.10 -2.76 0.28
CA GLY A 7 -10.40 -1.34 0.12
C GLY A 7 -9.81 -0.75 -1.15
N GLY A 8 -10.20 0.49 -1.44
CA GLY A 8 -9.69 1.25 -2.57
C GLY A 8 -8.33 1.86 -2.28
N ILE A 9 -7.37 1.67 -3.19
CA ILE A 9 -6.19 2.52 -3.30
C ILE A 9 -6.64 3.82 -3.96
N VAL A 10 -6.65 4.91 -3.20
CA VAL A 10 -7.03 6.23 -3.76
C VAL A 10 -5.84 6.94 -4.38
N LYS A 11 -4.63 6.61 -3.93
CA LYS A 11 -3.38 7.14 -4.47
C LYS A 11 -2.27 6.11 -4.38
N ALA A 12 -1.59 5.88 -5.50
CA ALA A 12 -0.33 5.16 -5.54
C ALA A 12 0.80 6.10 -5.98
N SER A 13 1.90 6.15 -5.23
CA SER A 13 3.00 7.06 -5.52
C SER A 13 4.36 6.46 -5.18
N PHE A 14 5.30 6.58 -6.10
CA PHE A 14 6.72 6.33 -5.87
C PHE A 14 7.38 7.57 -5.25
N ASN A 15 8.21 7.38 -4.22
CA ASN A 15 8.93 8.46 -3.56
C ASN A 15 10.44 8.20 -3.60
N ASP A 16 11.09 8.78 -4.61
CA ASP A 16 12.54 8.67 -4.84
C ASP A 16 13.39 9.48 -3.84
N ARG A 17 12.79 10.44 -3.13
CA ARG A 17 13.47 11.30 -2.15
C ARG A 17 13.68 10.61 -0.81
N LEU A 18 12.93 9.55 -0.51
CA LEU A 18 13.07 8.79 0.73
C LEU A 18 14.08 7.65 0.57
N LYS A 19 14.90 7.43 1.61
CA LYS A 19 15.79 6.27 1.67
C LYS A 19 14.99 4.97 1.52
N GLY A 20 15.43 4.09 0.63
CA GLY A 20 14.73 2.87 0.26
C GLY A 20 13.61 3.07 -0.77
N LYS A 21 13.49 4.28 -1.33
CA LYS A 21 12.65 4.69 -2.46
C LYS A 21 11.29 3.98 -2.53
N PRO A 22 10.43 4.09 -1.50
CA PRO A 22 9.21 3.29 -1.41
C PRO A 22 8.15 3.69 -2.45
N ILE A 23 7.33 2.72 -2.81
CA ILE A 23 5.98 2.96 -3.33
C ILE A 23 5.01 2.95 -2.16
N PHE A 24 4.20 4.00 -2.04
CA PHE A 24 3.09 4.08 -1.12
C PHE A 24 1.78 3.84 -1.86
N LEU A 25 0.92 2.98 -1.31
CA LEU A 25 -0.46 2.82 -1.73
C LEU A 25 -1.34 3.29 -0.57
N ASP A 26 -1.94 4.47 -0.71
CA ASP A 26 -2.79 5.07 0.30
C ASP A 26 -4.22 4.53 0.15
N MET A 27 -4.72 3.92 1.22
CA MET A 27 -6.06 3.34 1.26
C MET A 27 -7.06 4.31 1.90
N PHE A 28 -8.29 4.30 1.37
CA PHE A 28 -9.48 5.04 1.86
C PHE A 28 -9.42 6.57 1.74
N ALA A 29 -8.27 7.19 1.98
CA ALA A 29 -8.00 8.61 1.76
C ALA A 29 -6.54 8.78 1.31
N SER A 30 -6.19 9.93 0.74
CA SER A 30 -4.80 10.21 0.36
C SER A 30 -4.00 10.69 1.56
N TYR A 31 -2.68 10.46 1.54
CA TYR A 31 -1.76 11.10 2.49
C TYR A 31 -1.97 12.63 2.53
N PRO A 32 -1.96 13.28 3.72
CA PRO A 32 -1.66 12.73 5.05
C PRO A 32 -2.88 12.16 5.81
N ASN A 33 -4.09 12.23 5.25
CA ASN A 33 -5.35 11.94 5.96
C ASN A 33 -5.72 10.45 5.98
N ASN A 34 -4.87 9.60 5.40
CA ASN A 34 -5.16 8.19 5.24
C ASN A 34 -4.93 7.42 6.54
N LEU A 35 -5.91 6.60 6.93
CA LEU A 35 -5.83 5.77 8.14
C LEU A 35 -4.94 4.54 7.95
N PHE A 36 -4.69 4.16 6.70
CA PHE A 36 -3.93 2.97 6.34
C PHE A 36 -3.11 3.20 5.06
N SER A 37 -1.84 2.78 5.09
CA SER A 37 -0.95 2.76 3.90
C SER A 37 -0.38 1.37 3.68
N VAL A 38 -0.18 1.01 2.43
CA VAL A 38 0.65 -0.14 2.04
C VAL A 38 1.98 0.39 1.52
N VAL A 39 3.07 -0.29 1.85
CA VAL A 39 4.43 0.12 1.47
C VAL A 39 5.11 -1.00 0.70
N ILE A 40 5.69 -0.67 -0.45
CA ILE A 40 6.56 -1.58 -1.22
C ILE A 40 7.93 -0.91 -1.31
N TRP A 41 8.91 -1.45 -0.58
CA TRP A 41 10.29 -0.95 -0.57
C TRP A 41 11.04 -1.31 -1.85
N GLU A 42 12.03 -0.49 -2.22
CA GLU A 42 12.85 -0.65 -3.44
C GLU A 42 13.37 -2.08 -3.63
N SER A 43 13.78 -2.76 -2.55
CA SER A 43 14.29 -4.13 -2.59
C SER A 43 13.30 -5.16 -3.13
N ASN A 44 12.00 -4.89 -3.05
CA ASN A 44 10.95 -5.82 -3.47
C ASN A 44 10.27 -5.38 -4.77
N GLN A 45 10.43 -4.12 -5.21
CA GLN A 45 9.64 -3.52 -6.29
C GLN A 45 9.70 -4.27 -7.61
N ALA A 46 10.80 -4.96 -7.91
CA ALA A 46 10.96 -5.75 -9.15
C ALA A 46 9.93 -6.88 -9.30
N GLU A 47 9.34 -7.34 -8.19
CA GLU A 47 8.33 -8.40 -8.19
C GLU A 47 6.90 -7.85 -8.32
N PHE A 48 6.71 -6.54 -8.16
CA PHE A 48 5.40 -5.89 -8.12
C PHE A 48 5.13 -5.10 -9.40
N LEU A 49 3.85 -4.85 -9.67
CA LEU A 49 3.44 -3.92 -10.72
C LEU A 49 3.95 -2.49 -10.44
N PRO A 50 4.11 -1.65 -11.48
CA PRO A 50 4.36 -0.23 -11.31
C PRO A 50 3.27 0.44 -10.46
N ALA A 51 3.63 1.49 -9.71
CA ALA A 51 2.70 2.20 -8.82
C ALA A 51 1.37 2.60 -9.51
N LEU A 52 1.44 3.05 -10.77
CA LEU A 52 0.27 3.50 -11.54
C LEU A 52 -0.80 2.41 -11.70
N GLU A 53 -0.40 1.14 -11.77
CA GLU A 53 -1.34 0.01 -11.95
C GLU A 53 -2.24 -0.22 -10.74
N TYR A 54 -1.81 0.19 -9.55
CA TYR A 54 -2.60 0.10 -8.34
C TYR A 54 -3.52 1.31 -8.12
N ASN A 55 -3.31 2.40 -8.86
CA ASN A 55 -4.06 3.61 -8.63
C ASN A 55 -5.54 3.42 -8.98
N GLN A 56 -6.44 3.85 -8.09
CA GLN A 56 -7.89 3.71 -8.27
C GLN A 56 -8.35 2.25 -8.43
N LYS A 57 -7.64 1.31 -7.78
CA LYS A 57 -8.04 -0.10 -7.71
C LYS A 57 -8.56 -0.47 -6.33
N THR A 58 -9.61 -1.29 -6.30
CA THR A 58 -9.95 -2.06 -5.10
C THR A 58 -9.01 -3.24 -5.00
N VAL A 59 -8.40 -3.41 -3.83
CA VAL A 59 -7.42 -4.47 -3.57
C VAL A 59 -7.78 -5.22 -2.29
N ARG A 60 -7.34 -6.49 -2.22
CA ARG A 60 -7.21 -7.25 -0.98
C ARG A 60 -5.74 -7.29 -0.59
N ILE A 61 -5.43 -6.93 0.65
CA ILE A 61 -4.08 -6.94 1.22
C ILE A 61 -4.06 -7.88 2.41
N THR A 62 -3.07 -8.78 2.45
CA THR A 62 -2.83 -9.66 3.60
C THR A 62 -1.41 -9.47 4.10
N GLY A 63 -1.28 -9.19 5.41
CA GLY A 63 0.04 -8.98 6.00
C GLY A 63 -0.02 -8.66 7.49
N ARG A 64 1.15 -8.40 8.06
CA ARG A 64 1.27 -8.01 9.47
C ARG A 64 1.15 -6.49 9.58
N PRO A 65 0.17 -5.95 10.31
CA PRO A 65 0.06 -4.52 10.51
C PRO A 65 1.21 -4.02 11.39
N MET A 66 1.76 -2.88 11.03
CA MET A 66 2.81 -2.18 11.75
C MET A 66 2.37 -0.77 12.05
N ARG A 67 2.78 -0.26 13.21
CA ARG A 67 2.59 1.14 13.60
C ARG A 67 3.95 1.71 13.94
N LYS A 68 4.36 2.80 13.27
CA LYS A 68 5.56 3.53 13.68
C LYS A 68 5.29 4.31 14.96
N LYS A 69 6.31 4.45 15.81
CA LYS A 69 6.24 5.27 17.02
C LYS A 69 5.82 6.70 16.63
N ASN A 70 4.80 7.24 17.29
CA ASN A 70 4.20 8.56 17.03
C ASN A 70 3.44 8.69 15.70
N GLN A 71 2.98 7.59 15.09
CA GLN A 71 2.05 7.62 13.97
C GLN A 71 0.74 6.93 14.33
N GLU A 72 -0.39 7.61 14.11
CA GLU A 72 -1.71 6.99 14.30
C GLU A 72 -2.04 5.99 13.19
N ARG A 73 -1.46 6.18 12.00
CA ARG A 73 -1.66 5.34 10.83
C ARG A 73 -1.04 3.95 10.99
N LEU A 74 -1.78 2.95 10.55
CA LEU A 74 -1.28 1.58 10.37
C LEU A 74 -0.71 1.41 8.96
N SER A 75 0.30 0.55 8.83
CA SER A 75 0.83 0.15 7.54
C SER A 75 1.11 -1.33 7.45
N ILE A 76 1.04 -1.86 6.23
CA ILE A 76 1.57 -3.19 5.90
C ILE A 76 2.69 -3.00 4.87
N GLU A 77 3.82 -3.64 5.13
CA GLU A 77 4.93 -3.74 4.17
C GLU A 77 4.76 -5.02 3.33
N LEU A 78 4.84 -4.89 2.00
CA LEU A 78 4.75 -6.03 1.10
C LEU A 78 6.15 -6.53 0.73
N HIS A 79 6.34 -7.84 0.88
CA HIS A 79 7.56 -8.57 0.56
C HIS A 79 7.33 -9.62 -0.51
N ASN A 80 6.08 -9.98 -0.79
CA ASN A 80 5.71 -10.95 -1.82
C ASN A 80 4.44 -10.47 -2.56
N PRO A 81 4.37 -10.53 -3.90
CA PRO A 81 3.20 -10.12 -4.68
C PRO A 81 1.90 -10.82 -4.27
N LYS A 82 1.97 -12.05 -3.74
CA LYS A 82 0.79 -12.78 -3.23
C LYS A 82 0.09 -12.10 -2.05
N GLN A 83 0.73 -11.12 -1.42
CA GLN A 83 0.13 -10.33 -0.34
C GLN A 83 -0.86 -9.27 -0.85
N ILE A 84 -0.92 -9.01 -2.16
CA ILE A 84 -1.84 -8.06 -2.77
C ILE A 84 -2.58 -8.72 -3.93
N THR A 85 -3.90 -8.51 -4.01
CA THR A 85 -4.72 -8.93 -5.14
C THR A 85 -5.58 -7.77 -5.59
N ILE A 86 -5.51 -7.42 -6.88
CA ILE A 86 -6.41 -6.44 -7.49
C ILE A 86 -7.76 -7.10 -7.72
N LEU A 87 -8.81 -6.56 -7.12
CA LEU A 87 -10.19 -7.05 -7.22
C LEU A 87 -10.98 -6.34 -8.33
N GLY A 88 -10.53 -5.15 -8.75
CA GLY A 88 -11.18 -4.37 -9.81
C GLY A 88 -10.92 -2.87 -9.66
N PRO A 89 -11.62 -2.03 -10.45
CA PRO A 89 -11.62 -0.57 -10.26
C PRO A 89 -12.32 -0.19 -8.94
N CYS A 90 -11.91 0.92 -8.33
CA CYS A 90 -12.66 1.53 -7.23
C CYS A 90 -14.10 1.83 -7.68
N LYS A 91 -15.08 1.40 -6.88
CA LYS A 91 -16.47 1.84 -7.07
C LYS A 91 -16.56 3.31 -6.63
N SER A 92 -17.08 4.15 -7.52
CA SER A 92 -17.41 5.55 -7.24
C SER A 92 -18.56 5.65 -6.25
#